data_AF-A0A1V6CS36-F1
#
_entry.id   AF-A0A1V6CS36-F1
#
_cell.length_a   1.000
_cell.length_b   1.000
_cell.length_c   1.000
_cell.angle_alpha   90.00
_cell.angle_beta   90.00
_cell.angle_gamma   90.00
#
_symmetry.space_group_name_H-M   'P 1'
#
loop_
_entity.id
_entity.type
_entity.pdbx_description
1 polymer ?
#
loop_
_entity_poly.entity_id
_entity_poly.type
_entity_poly.pdbx_seq_one_letter_code
_entity_poly.pdbx_strand_id
1 'polypeptide(L)'
;MEQHPEVLLPWRETIIGILPRIRHGGKRRQLMRMLTRCEIPESSAGMLFDYCQERLFLSEEKVAVKVYAMDILYNISGQAPELKQEVIQTLEQVAEQFQGAGIVARIRKIIVRLRKEIHQR
;
A
#
# COMPACT_ATOMS: atom_id res chain seq x y z
N MET A 1 -1.05 -21.38 3.14
CA MET A 1 -1.91 -20.64 2.19
C MET A 1 -3.06 -20.10 3.04
N GLU A 2 -3.07 -18.82 3.42
CA GLU A 2 -4.17 -18.29 4.25
C GLU A 2 -5.38 -18.06 3.33
N GLN A 3 -6.44 -18.84 3.58
CA GLN A 3 -7.55 -19.11 2.66
C GLN A 3 -8.82 -18.29 2.93
N HIS A 4 -8.84 -17.39 3.93
CA HIS A 4 -10.07 -16.65 4.27
C HIS A 4 -9.77 -15.19 4.69
N PRO A 5 -9.65 -14.24 3.74
CA PRO A 5 -9.51 -12.81 4.05
C PRO A 5 -10.73 -12.25 4.81
N GLU A 6 -11.89 -12.90 4.70
CA GLU A 6 -13.18 -12.50 5.26
C GLU A 6 -13.20 -12.51 6.80
N VAL A 7 -12.43 -13.42 7.42
CA VAL A 7 -12.30 -13.52 8.89
C VAL A 7 -11.69 -12.26 9.51
N LEU A 8 -10.99 -11.45 8.70
CA LEU A 8 -10.27 -10.27 9.13
C LEU A 8 -11.05 -8.97 8.93
N LEU A 9 -12.16 -9.02 8.21
CA LEU A 9 -13.01 -7.85 7.97
C LEU A 9 -13.43 -7.15 9.27
N PRO A 10 -13.76 -7.85 10.38
CA PRO A 10 -14.08 -7.18 11.65
C PRO A 10 -12.87 -6.52 12.32
N TRP A 11 -11.65 -6.94 11.98
CA TRP A 11 -10.43 -6.56 12.68
C TRP A 11 -9.58 -5.54 11.92
N ARG A 12 -9.97 -5.19 10.70
CA ARG A 12 -9.18 -4.32 9.80
C ARG A 12 -8.85 -2.96 10.41
N GLU A 13 -9.80 -2.28 11.05
CA GLU A 13 -9.55 -1.00 11.74
C GLU A 13 -8.55 -1.17 12.89
N THR A 14 -8.73 -2.21 13.71
CA THR A 14 -7.81 -2.55 14.80
C THR A 14 -6.41 -2.84 14.26
N ILE A 15 -6.30 -3.62 13.18
CA ILE A 15 -5.02 -3.95 12.53
C ILE A 15 -4.33 -2.67 12.06
N ILE A 16 -5.06 -1.78 11.39
CA ILE A 16 -4.53 -0.49 10.92
C ILE A 16 -4.02 0.34 12.11
N GLY A 17 -4.81 0.45 13.18
CA GLY A 17 -4.44 1.21 14.37
C GLY A 17 -3.21 0.67 15.11
N ILE A 18 -2.94 -0.64 15.06
CA ILE A 18 -1.76 -1.23 15.71
C ILE A 18 -0.51 -1.28 14.81
N LEU A 19 -0.64 -1.13 13.48
CA LEU A 19 0.48 -1.25 12.53
C LEU A 19 1.72 -0.42 12.92
N PRO A 20 1.59 0.87 13.33
CA PRO A 20 2.73 1.68 13.75
C PRO A 20 3.47 1.12 14.97
N ARG A 21 2.78 0.37 15.82
CA ARG A 21 3.32 -0.23 17.05
C ARG A 21 4.01 -1.57 16.80
N ILE A 22 3.86 -2.17 15.63
CA ILE A 22 4.46 -3.48 15.31
C ILE A 22 5.95 -3.33 15.03
N ARG A 23 6.78 -3.75 16.00
CA ARG A 23 8.25 -3.77 15.87
C ARG A 23 8.79 -4.95 15.05
N HIS A 24 8.10 -6.10 15.09
CA HIS A 24 8.55 -7.30 14.40
C HIS A 24 8.22 -7.24 12.90
N GLY A 25 9.25 -7.14 12.05
CA GLY A 25 9.08 -6.99 10.59
C GLY A 25 8.26 -8.11 9.94
N GLY A 26 8.40 -9.36 10.40
CA GLY A 26 7.60 -10.48 9.90
C GLY A 26 6.11 -10.34 10.18
N LYS A 27 5.74 -9.82 11.37
CA LYS A 27 4.34 -9.59 11.75
C LYS A 27 3.75 -8.44 10.93
N ARG A 28 4.49 -7.33 10.81
CA ARG A 28 4.10 -6.18 9.99
C ARG A 28 3.82 -6.60 8.55
N ARG A 29 4.76 -7.36 7.95
CA ARG A 29 4.62 -7.88 6.59
C ARG A 29 3.36 -8.73 6.42
N GLN A 30 3.06 -9.63 7.37
CA GLN A 30 1.88 -10.48 7.31
C GLN A 30 0.60 -9.66 7.36
N LEU A 31 0.49 -8.73 8.33
CA LEU A 31 -0.66 -7.85 8.46
C LEU A 31 -0.87 -6.97 7.22
N MET A 32 0.19 -6.36 6.68
CA MET A 32 0.08 -5.56 5.46
C MET A 32 -0.34 -6.40 4.25
N ARG A 33 0.19 -7.62 4.12
CA ARG A 33 -0.26 -8.56 3.06
C ARG A 33 -1.74 -8.90 3.17
N MET A 34 -2.28 -8.98 4.39
CA MET A 34 -3.70 -9.23 4.60
C MET A 34 -4.52 -8.01 4.16
N LEU A 35 -4.07 -6.80 4.49
CA LEU A 35 -4.74 -5.55 4.10
C LEU A 35 -4.79 -5.34 2.58
N THR A 36 -3.83 -5.83 1.79
CA THR A 36 -3.93 -5.75 0.31
C THR A 36 -5.09 -6.55 -0.28
N ARG A 37 -5.76 -7.39 0.52
CA ARG A 37 -6.85 -8.28 0.09
C ARG A 37 -8.19 -7.92 0.73
N CYS A 38 -8.23 -6.86 1.53
CA CYS A 38 -9.43 -6.42 2.21
C CYS A 38 -9.84 -5.05 1.66
N GLU A 39 -11.14 -4.79 1.65
CA GLU A 39 -11.63 -3.42 1.53
C GLU A 39 -11.19 -2.63 2.77
N ILE A 40 -10.73 -1.39 2.57
CA ILE A 40 -10.19 -0.56 3.65
C ILE A 40 -11.32 0.33 4.17
N PRO A 41 -11.60 0.34 5.49
CA PRO A 41 -12.60 1.26 6.04
C PRO A 41 -12.21 2.70 5.75
N GLU A 42 -13.15 3.48 5.24
CA GLU A 42 -12.97 4.92 4.97
C GLU A 42 -12.44 5.67 6.20
N SER A 43 -12.96 5.34 7.39
CA SER A 43 -12.54 5.85 8.72
C SER A 43 -11.04 5.73 9.01
N SER A 44 -10.39 4.73 8.41
CA SER A 44 -8.98 4.37 8.66
C SER A 44 -8.11 4.46 7.40
N ALA A 45 -8.70 4.79 6.25
CA ALA A 45 -8.03 4.82 4.96
C ALA A 45 -6.92 5.88 4.92
N GLY A 46 -7.19 7.10 5.42
CA GLY A 46 -6.18 8.16 5.50
C GLY A 46 -4.97 7.75 6.35
N MET A 47 -5.20 7.25 7.57
CA MET A 47 -4.13 6.77 8.44
C MET A 47 -3.28 5.67 7.78
N LEU A 48 -3.93 4.71 7.11
CA LEU A 48 -3.23 3.64 6.42
C LEU A 48 -2.44 4.15 5.20
N PHE A 49 -2.98 5.14 4.49
CA PHE A 49 -2.36 5.79 3.35
C PHE A 49 -1.06 6.48 3.76
N ASP A 50 -1.11 7.36 4.77
CA ASP A 50 0.06 8.07 5.32
C ASP A 50 1.13 7.08 5.79
N TYR A 51 0.71 6.05 6.54
CA TYR A 51 1.61 5.00 7.00
C TYR A 51 2.33 4.30 5.84
N CYS A 52 1.60 3.99 4.77
CA CYS A 52 2.18 3.33 3.59
C CYS A 52 3.15 4.26 2.86
N GLN A 53 2.83 5.54 2.71
CA GLN A 53 3.75 6.53 2.12
C GLN A 53 5.07 6.58 2.91
N GLU A 54 5.01 6.74 4.23
CA GLU A 54 6.21 6.75 5.08
C GLU A 54 7.07 5.50 4.89
N ARG A 55 6.45 4.32 4.82
CA ARG A 55 7.18 3.05 4.64
C ARG A 55 7.88 2.97 3.28
N LEU A 56 7.33 3.60 2.23
CA LEU A 56 7.97 3.63 0.92
C LEU A 56 9.27 4.43 0.92
N PHE A 57 9.32 5.55 1.64
CA PHE A 57 10.50 6.40 1.72
C PHE A 57 11.54 5.92 2.74
N LEU A 58 11.17 5.07 3.70
CA LEU A 58 12.12 4.54 4.70
C LEU A 58 13.15 3.60 4.05
N SER A 59 14.42 3.99 4.01
CA SER A 59 15.51 3.24 3.35
C SER A 59 15.72 1.84 3.93
N GLU A 60 15.62 1.70 5.26
CA GLU A 60 15.81 0.43 5.98
C GLU A 60 14.62 -0.53 5.89
N GLU A 61 13.49 -0.07 5.35
CA GLU A 61 12.27 -0.87 5.29
C GLU A 61 12.42 -2.02 4.29
N LYS A 62 11.89 -3.19 4.68
CA LYS A 62 12.03 -4.42 3.90
C LYS A 62 11.30 -4.27 2.56
N VAL A 63 11.91 -4.76 1.48
CA VAL A 63 11.34 -4.74 0.11
C VAL A 63 9.90 -5.27 0.09
N ALA A 64 9.61 -6.34 0.82
CA ALA A 64 8.26 -6.90 0.90
C ALA A 64 7.23 -5.95 1.53
N VAL A 65 7.63 -5.16 2.53
CA VAL A 65 6.76 -4.14 3.15
C VAL A 65 6.47 -3.02 2.15
N LYS A 66 7.49 -2.56 1.41
CA LYS A 66 7.30 -1.56 0.33
C LYS A 66 6.36 -2.06 -0.75
N VAL A 67 6.51 -3.33 -1.15
CA VAL A 67 5.62 -4.01 -2.08
C VAL A 67 4.17 -3.92 -1.58
N TYR A 68 3.89 -4.30 -0.34
CA TYR A 68 2.52 -4.22 0.17
C TYR A 68 2.03 -2.80 0.37
N ALA A 69 2.89 -1.85 0.75
CA ALA A 69 2.54 -0.44 0.81
C ALA A 69 2.06 0.09 -0.56
N MET A 70 2.78 -0.19 -1.65
CA MET A 70 2.36 0.21 -3.01
C MET A 70 1.00 -0.39 -3.40
N ASP A 71 0.76 -1.66 -3.06
CA ASP A 71 -0.52 -2.33 -3.36
C ASP A 71 -1.67 -1.73 -2.54
N ILE A 72 -1.43 -1.41 -1.27
CA ILE A 72 -2.42 -0.77 -0.41
C ILE A 72 -2.77 0.63 -0.94
N LEU A 73 -1.78 1.45 -1.29
CA LEU A 73 -2.03 2.77 -1.89
C LEU A 73 -2.85 2.67 -3.17
N TYR A 74 -2.52 1.72 -4.04
CA TYR A 74 -3.31 1.44 -5.25
C TYR A 74 -4.76 1.06 -4.90
N ASN A 75 -4.97 0.15 -3.95
CA ASN A 75 -6.31 -0.28 -3.54
C ASN A 75 -7.13 0.85 -2.89
N ILE A 76 -6.51 1.72 -2.09
CA ILE A 76 -7.16 2.90 -1.50
C ILE A 76 -7.57 3.86 -2.63
N SER A 77 -6.70 4.10 -3.61
CA SER A 77 -7.03 4.94 -4.78
C SER A 77 -8.13 4.35 -5.68
N GLY A 78 -8.42 3.05 -5.55
CA GLY A 78 -9.58 2.42 -6.18
C GLY A 78 -10.91 2.84 -5.53
N GLN A 79 -10.90 3.04 -4.20
CA GLN A 79 -12.05 3.48 -3.40
C GLN A 79 -12.21 5.02 -3.40
N ALA A 80 -11.09 5.75 -3.44
CA ALA A 80 -11.00 7.21 -3.47
C ALA A 80 -10.22 7.66 -4.75
N PRO A 81 -10.91 7.77 -5.90
CA PRO A 81 -10.26 7.95 -7.21
C PRO A 81 -9.49 9.25 -7.39
N GLU A 82 -9.84 10.29 -6.63
CA GLU A 82 -9.11 11.54 -6.52
C GLU A 82 -7.66 11.34 -6.06
N LEU A 83 -7.39 10.30 -5.27
CA LEU A 83 -6.04 9.98 -4.78
C LEU A 83 -5.16 9.31 -5.85
N LYS A 84 -5.69 8.91 -7.01
CA LYS A 84 -4.88 8.21 -8.03
C LYS A 84 -3.70 9.04 -8.52
N GLN A 85 -3.87 10.36 -8.67
CA GLN A 85 -2.78 11.26 -9.06
C GLN A 85 -1.71 11.36 -7.96
N GLU A 86 -2.14 11.45 -6.70
CA GLU A 86 -1.22 11.49 -5.56
C GLU A 86 -0.42 10.19 -5.43
N VAL A 87 -1.06 9.03 -5.65
CA VAL A 87 -0.36 7.74 -5.67
C VAL A 87 0.65 7.70 -6.82
N ILE A 88 0.32 8.19 -8.02
CA ILE A 88 1.29 8.27 -9.12
C ILE A 88 2.50 9.11 -8.70
N GLN A 89 2.28 10.31 -8.17
CA GLN A 89 3.36 11.21 -7.75
C GLN A 89 4.25 10.59 -6.67
N THR A 90 3.63 9.96 -5.66
CA THR A 90 4.35 9.24 -4.59
C THR A 90 5.25 8.17 -5.18
N LEU A 91 4.72 7.35 -6.10
CA LEU A 91 5.48 6.24 -6.69
C LEU A 91 6.59 6.74 -7.62
N GLU A 92 6.39 7.84 -8.35
CA GLU A 92 7.44 8.47 -9.16
C GLU A 92 8.61 8.93 -8.29
N GLN A 93 8.34 9.63 -7.18
CA GLN A 93 9.37 10.04 -6.22
C GLN A 93 10.12 8.85 -5.62
N VAL A 94 9.42 7.76 -5.30
CA VAL A 94 10.06 6.53 -4.81
C VAL A 94 10.93 5.91 -5.91
N ALA A 95 10.50 5.89 -7.17
CA ALA A 95 11.31 5.34 -8.26
C ALA A 95 12.60 6.12 -8.52
N GLU A 96 12.60 7.44 -8.27
CA GLU A 96 13.79 8.29 -8.38
C GLU A 96 14.81 8.00 -7.27
N GLN A 97 14.34 7.69 -6.06
CA GLN A 97 15.21 7.43 -4.91
C GLN A 97 15.74 5.98 -4.85
N PHE A 98 15.03 5.02 -5.43
CA PHE A 98 15.39 3.60 -5.33
C PHE A 98 16.17 3.08 -6.54
N GLN A 99 17.36 2.52 -6.30
CA GLN A 99 18.18 1.87 -7.34
C GLN A 99 17.80 0.41 -7.63
N GLY A 100 16.84 -0.16 -6.89
CA GLY A 100 16.42 -1.56 -7.05
C GLY A 100 15.53 -1.78 -8.27
N ALA A 101 16.07 -2.38 -9.34
CA ALA A 101 15.37 -2.59 -10.62
C ALA A 101 13.99 -3.29 -10.47
N GLY A 102 13.86 -4.21 -9.51
CA GLY A 102 12.59 -4.92 -9.26
C GLY A 102 11.48 -4.04 -8.69
N ILE A 103 11.80 -3.14 -7.75
CA ILE A 103 10.83 -2.18 -7.19
C ILE A 103 10.42 -1.18 -8.27
N VAL A 104 11.39 -0.62 -8.99
CA VAL A 104 11.13 0.36 -10.06
C VAL A 104 10.25 -0.24 -11.16
N ALA A 105 10.51 -1.47 -11.59
CA ALA A 105 9.68 -2.14 -12.58
C ALA A 105 8.22 -2.31 -12.12
N ARG A 106 8.02 -2.58 -10.83
CA ARG A 106 6.68 -2.71 -10.25
C ARG A 106 5.96 -1.36 -10.17
N ILE A 107 6.65 -0.32 -9.71
CA ILE A 107 6.15 1.06 -9.68
C ILE A 107 5.62 1.46 -11.06
N ARG A 108 6.44 1.27 -12.10
CA ARG A 108 6.06 1.59 -13.48
C ARG A 108 4.78 0.87 -13.91
N LYS A 109 4.62 -0.41 -13.54
CA LYS A 109 3.39 -1.17 -13.84
C LYS A 109 2.16 -0.59 -13.14
N ILE A 110 2.28 -0.15 -11.89
CA ILE A 110 1.17 0.46 -11.14
C ILE A 110 0.81 1.81 -11.76
N ILE A 111 1.80 2.66 -12.04
CA ILE A 111 1.58 3.98 -12.68
C ILE A 111 0.86 3.84 -14.02
N VAL A 112 1.28 2.89 -14.88
CA VAL A 112 0.62 2.64 -16.17
C VAL A 112 -0.86 2.27 -15.98
N ARG A 113 -1.18 1.43 -14.99
CA ARG A 113 -2.57 1.07 -14.67
C ARG A 113 -3.36 2.27 -14.18
N LEU A 114 -2.83 3.02 -13.22
CA LEU A 114 -3.49 4.22 -12.67
C LEU A 114 -3.76 5.27 -13.76
N ARG A 115 -2.78 5.56 -14.62
CA ARG A 115 -2.96 6.46 -15.76
C ARG A 115 -4.08 5.99 -16.67
N LYS A 116 -4.12 4.70 -17.01
CA LYS A 116 -5.21 4.15 -17.84
C LYS A 116 -6.58 4.32 -17.17
N GLU A 117 -6.69 4.03 -15.88
CA GLU A 117 -7.94 4.16 -15.14
C GLU A 117 -8.43 5.62 -15.00
N ILE A 118 -7.52 6.60 -15.02
CA ILE A 118 -7.87 8.02 -14.99
C ILE A 118 -8.44 8.46 -16.35
N HIS A 119 -7.88 7.99 -17.47
CA HIS A 119 -8.34 8.35 -18.82
C HIS A 119 -9.60 7.59 -19.26
N GLN A 120 -9.99 6.52 -18.54
CA GLN A 120 -11.18 5.72 -18.82
C GLN A 120 -12.42 6.17 -18.04
N ARG A 121 -12.32 7.26 -17.27
CA ARG A 121 -13.42 7.91 -16.54
C ARG A 121 -13.82 9.20 -17.24
#